data_AF-A0A0F6ANV3-F1
#
_entry.id   AF-A0A0F6ANV3-F1
#
_cell.length_a   1.000
_cell.length_b   1.000
_cell.length_c   1.000
_cell.angle_alpha   90.00
_cell.angle_beta   90.00
_cell.angle_gamma   90.00
#
_symmetry.space_group_name_H-M   'P 1'
#
loop_
_entity.id
_entity.type
_entity.pdbx_description
1 polymer ?
#
loop_
_entity_poly.entity_id
_entity_poly.type
_entity_poly.pdbx_seq_one_letter_code
_entity_poly.pdbx_strand_id
1 'polypeptide(L)'
;MGGELPPFRIMEEDMVEEVSGDGMGQVSATPAALDLIRALQAEYGPIMFHQSGGCCDGSSPMCYPQGEFIVGDTDVKLGEIGGAPVYISGPQYAAWKHTELIIDVVPGRGGMFSLDNGREVRFLTRSRVCSVPCFPFSFRGEAVS
;
A
#
# COMPACT_ATOMS: atom_id res chain seq x y z
N MET A 1 52.66 23.91 24.10
CA MET A 1 52.43 23.02 22.94
C MET A 1 51.51 21.92 23.45
N GLY A 2 50.19 22.10 23.54
CA GLY A 2 49.31 22.71 22.54
C GLY A 2 48.95 21.63 21.52
N GLY A 3 48.22 20.62 21.96
CA GLY A 3 47.68 19.54 21.12
C GLY A 3 46.24 19.33 21.55
N GLU A 4 45.34 20.06 20.91
CA GLU A 4 43.90 20.03 21.10
C GLU A 4 43.32 18.64 20.76
N LEU A 5 42.60 18.07 21.71
CA LEU A 5 41.33 17.39 21.45
C LEU A 5 40.26 18.28 22.10
N PRO A 6 38.98 18.31 21.68
CA PRO A 6 38.22 17.47 20.73
C PRO A 6 37.46 18.41 19.72
N PRO A 7 36.44 18.03 18.90
CA PRO A 7 35.63 16.81 18.91
C PRO A 7 35.39 16.15 17.55
N PHE A 8 35.30 14.82 17.56
CA PHE A 8 34.49 14.10 16.56
C PHE A 8 33.03 14.50 16.79
N ARG A 9 32.65 15.60 16.15
CA ARG A 9 31.31 16.17 16.13
C ARG A 9 30.54 15.52 14.98
N ILE A 10 29.36 15.01 15.31
CA ILE A 10 28.19 14.85 14.43
C ILE A 10 28.31 13.70 13.41
N MET A 11 27.84 12.53 13.83
CA MET A 11 27.13 11.60 12.93
C MET A 11 25.63 11.77 13.22
N GLU A 12 25.07 12.89 12.77
CA GLU A 12 23.63 13.10 12.55
C GLU A 12 23.50 13.73 11.15
N GLU A 13 22.30 13.65 10.57
CA GLU A 13 21.91 13.95 9.19
C GLU A 13 21.81 12.67 8.33
N ASP A 14 20.83 11.81 8.63
CA ASP A 14 19.50 11.81 8.00
C ASP A 14 19.53 11.27 6.56
N MET A 15 19.40 9.96 6.46
CA MET A 15 18.50 9.39 5.46
C MET A 15 17.81 8.20 6.09
N VAL A 16 16.74 8.51 6.81
CA VAL A 16 15.57 7.63 6.89
C VAL A 16 15.24 7.20 5.47
N GLU A 17 15.76 6.04 5.09
CA GLU A 17 15.27 5.34 3.91
C GLU A 17 13.84 4.94 4.30
N GLU A 18 12.87 5.74 3.88
CA GLU A 18 11.46 5.34 3.87
C GLU A 18 11.34 4.16 2.91
N VAL A 19 11.70 2.98 3.39
CA VAL A 19 11.37 1.72 2.75
C VAL A 19 9.88 1.52 3.00
N SER A 20 9.06 2.29 2.27
CA SER A 20 7.79 1.77 1.77
C SER A 20 8.19 0.49 1.07
N GLY A 21 7.81 -0.68 1.62
CA GLY A 21 8.16 -1.94 1.00
C GLY A 21 7.71 -1.88 -0.45
N ASP A 22 8.69 -1.82 -1.36
CA ASP A 22 8.47 -1.84 -2.81
C ASP A 22 7.83 -3.20 -3.09
N GLY A 23 6.51 -3.26 -3.01
CA GLY A 23 5.79 -4.47 -3.30
C GLY A 23 6.13 -4.82 -4.74
N MET A 24 6.58 -6.06 -4.95
CA MET A 24 6.88 -6.54 -6.29
C MET A 24 5.55 -6.68 -7.05
N GLY A 25 5.07 -5.58 -7.62
CA GLY A 25 3.74 -5.50 -8.21
C GLY A 25 3.10 -4.11 -8.20
N GLN A 26 1.80 -4.05 -8.42
CA GLN A 26 1.02 -2.79 -8.46
C GLN A 26 0.52 -2.37 -7.06
N VAL A 27 1.19 -2.83 -6.00
CA VAL A 27 0.76 -2.63 -4.61
C VAL A 27 1.96 -2.37 -3.71
N SER A 28 1.82 -1.44 -2.77
CA SER A 28 2.80 -1.09 -1.74
C SER A 28 2.10 -0.94 -0.38
N ALA A 29 2.87 -0.78 0.71
CA ALA A 29 2.33 -0.63 2.06
C ALA A 29 3.06 0.46 2.85
N THR A 30 2.32 1.17 3.70
CA THR A 30 2.92 2.15 4.63
C THR A 30 3.65 1.44 5.77
N PRO A 31 4.60 2.11 6.46
CA PRO A 31 5.29 1.54 7.62
C PRO A 31 4.33 1.03 8.70
N ALA A 32 3.26 1.78 8.99
CA ALA A 32 2.23 1.37 9.95
C ALA A 32 1.49 0.09 9.51
N ALA A 33 1.23 -0.07 8.21
CA ALA A 33 0.67 -1.31 7.67
C ALA A 33 1.65 -2.48 7.77
N LEU A 34 2.94 -2.27 7.49
CA LEU A 34 3.97 -3.30 7.65
C LEU A 34 4.10 -3.75 9.11
N ASP A 35 3.99 -2.84 10.07
CA ASP A 35 4.02 -3.16 11.50
C ASP A 35 2.83 -4.05 11.90
N LEU A 36 1.63 -3.70 11.44
CA LEU A 36 0.44 -4.50 11.71
C LEU A 36 0.51 -5.87 11.02
N ILE A 37 1.01 -5.93 9.78
CA ILE A 37 1.24 -7.20 9.06
C ILE A 37 2.17 -8.12 9.87
N ARG A 38 3.29 -7.60 10.36
CA ARG A 38 4.24 -8.38 11.18
C ARG A 38 3.59 -8.89 12.47
N ALA A 39 2.81 -8.05 13.15
CA ALA A 39 2.10 -8.44 14.36
C ALA A 39 1.07 -9.56 14.09
N LEU A 40 0.29 -9.44 13.01
CA LEU A 40 -0.68 -10.45 12.61
C LEU A 40 0.01 -11.76 12.19
N GLN A 41 1.12 -11.69 11.46
CA GLN A 41 1.87 -12.88 11.07
C GLN A 41 2.49 -13.62 12.27
N ALA A 42 2.93 -12.89 13.29
CA ALA A 42 3.45 -13.50 14.51
C ALA A 42 2.37 -14.26 15.30
N GLU A 43 1.10 -13.83 15.20
CA GLU A 43 -0.02 -14.44 15.94
C GLU A 43 -0.72 -15.56 15.14
N TYR A 44 -0.96 -15.34 13.85
CA TYR A 44 -1.76 -16.24 13.01
C TYR A 44 -0.95 -17.03 11.98
N GLY A 45 0.36 -16.76 11.85
CA GLY A 45 1.19 -17.32 10.79
C GLY A 45 1.00 -16.60 9.46
N PRO A 46 1.28 -17.25 8.31
CA PRO A 46 1.14 -16.60 7.00
C PRO A 46 -0.27 -16.05 6.77
N ILE A 47 -0.36 -14.82 6.26
CA ILE A 47 -1.62 -14.11 5.98
C ILE A 47 -1.70 -13.71 4.50
N MET A 48 -2.88 -13.30 4.05
CA MET A 48 -3.15 -12.78 2.71
C MET A 48 -4.16 -11.65 2.74
N PHE A 49 -4.15 -10.83 1.68
CA PHE A 49 -5.12 -9.76 1.49
C PHE A 49 -6.03 -10.03 0.30
N HIS A 50 -7.31 -9.66 0.42
CA HIS A 50 -8.25 -9.62 -0.69
C HIS A 50 -8.97 -8.27 -0.76
N GLN A 51 -8.86 -7.63 -1.91
CA GLN A 51 -9.53 -6.39 -2.26
C GLN A 51 -10.79 -6.73 -3.08
N SER A 52 -11.94 -6.78 -2.40
CA SER A 52 -13.24 -7.09 -3.03
C SER A 52 -13.98 -5.83 -3.46
N GLY A 53 -14.70 -5.84 -4.58
CA GLY A 53 -15.43 -4.66 -5.11
C GLY A 53 -16.75 -4.30 -4.40
N GLY A 54 -16.82 -4.38 -3.07
CA GLY A 54 -18.01 -4.15 -2.25
C GLY A 54 -18.35 -2.67 -1.97
N CYS A 55 -19.63 -2.41 -1.74
CA CYS A 55 -20.35 -1.16 -2.02
C CYS A 55 -19.92 0.10 -1.24
N CYS A 56 -19.60 1.16 -2.00
CA CYS A 56 -19.46 2.58 -1.65
C CYS A 56 -18.17 3.04 -0.94
N ASP A 57 -17.03 2.98 -1.64
CA ASP A 57 -15.90 3.96 -1.59
C ASP A 57 -14.56 3.43 -2.15
N GLY A 58 -14.43 2.11 -2.33
CA GLY A 58 -13.11 1.50 -2.52
C GLY A 58 -12.74 0.80 -1.22
N SER A 59 -13.50 -0.26 -0.96
CA SER A 59 -13.55 -1.10 0.23
C SER A 59 -12.21 -1.27 0.96
N SER A 60 -12.27 -1.38 2.29
CA SER A 60 -11.12 -1.84 3.06
C SER A 60 -10.57 -3.16 2.50
N PRO A 61 -9.24 -3.29 2.39
CA PRO A 61 -8.63 -4.56 2.05
C PRO A 61 -8.88 -5.51 3.23
N MET A 62 -9.40 -6.69 2.95
CA MET A 62 -9.66 -7.68 3.98
C MET A 62 -8.42 -8.55 4.16
N CYS A 63 -8.03 -8.78 5.42
CA CYS A 63 -6.86 -9.56 5.81
C CYS A 63 -7.31 -10.90 6.41
N TYR A 64 -6.78 -12.00 5.89
CA TYR A 64 -7.13 -13.38 6.26
C TYR A 64 -5.89 -14.24 6.49
N PRO A 65 -5.98 -15.35 7.26
CA PRO A 65 -4.95 -16.37 7.23
C PRO A 65 -4.78 -16.93 5.80
N GLN A 66 -3.55 -17.21 5.39
CA GLN A 66 -3.28 -17.67 4.03
C GLN A 66 -3.91 -19.04 3.79
N GLY A 67 -4.77 -19.12 2.78
CA GLY A 67 -5.51 -20.35 2.42
C GLY A 67 -6.91 -20.46 3.01
N GLU A 68 -7.33 -19.55 3.90
CA GLU A 68 -8.70 -19.53 4.45
C GLU A 68 -9.69 -18.73 3.61
N PHE A 69 -9.21 -17.88 2.71
CA PHE A 69 -10.03 -17.21 1.71
C PHE A 69 -9.90 -17.90 0.36
N ILE A 70 -11.04 -18.26 -0.24
CA ILE A 70 -11.08 -18.85 -1.59
C ILE A 70 -10.94 -17.73 -2.61
N VAL A 71 -9.77 -17.66 -3.23
CA VAL A 71 -9.50 -16.79 -4.38
C VAL A 71 -10.25 -17.37 -5.59
N GLY A 72 -11.10 -16.56 -6.22
CA GLY A 72 -11.86 -16.98 -7.40
C GLY A 72 -11.02 -16.96 -8.68
N ASP A 73 -11.49 -17.66 -9.72
CA ASP A 73 -10.77 -17.79 -11.00
C ASP A 73 -10.46 -16.45 -11.70
N THR A 74 -11.23 -15.41 -11.39
CA THR A 74 -11.07 -14.07 -11.96
C THR A 74 -10.25 -13.13 -11.09
N ASP A 75 -9.85 -13.55 -9.89
CA ASP A 75 -9.05 -12.73 -9.00
C ASP A 75 -7.60 -12.64 -9.50
N VAL A 76 -7.02 -11.46 -9.39
CA VAL A 76 -5.67 -11.16 -9.87
C VAL A 76 -4.77 -10.90 -8.68
N LYS A 77 -3.59 -11.55 -8.65
CA LYS A 77 -2.55 -11.22 -7.67
C LYS A 77 -1.86 -9.92 -8.09
N LEU A 78 -1.98 -8.88 -7.27
CA LEU A 78 -1.37 -7.57 -7.53
C LEU A 78 0.12 -7.52 -7.19
N GLY A 79 0.53 -8.30 -6.18
CA GLY A 79 1.88 -8.30 -5.65
C GLY A 79 1.91 -8.87 -4.23
N GLU A 80 2.94 -8.50 -3.48
CA GLU A 80 3.16 -8.92 -2.10
C GLU A 80 3.63 -7.74 -1.24
N ILE A 81 3.13 -7.64 -0.01
CA ILE A 81 3.53 -6.63 0.98
C ILE A 81 3.86 -7.31 2.31
N GLY A 82 5.05 -7.06 2.88
CA GLY A 82 5.47 -7.73 4.13
C GLY A 82 5.41 -9.27 4.06
N GLY A 83 5.62 -9.86 2.87
CA GLY A 83 5.49 -11.30 2.63
C GLY A 83 4.05 -11.83 2.51
N ALA A 84 3.04 -10.96 2.59
CA ALA A 84 1.63 -11.32 2.40
C ALA A 84 1.18 -11.05 0.95
N PRO A 85 0.63 -12.04 0.22
CA PRO A 85 0.11 -11.83 -1.12
C PRO A 85 -1.18 -11.01 -1.10
N VAL A 86 -1.31 -10.09 -2.07
CA VAL A 86 -2.49 -9.22 -2.24
C VAL A 86 -3.23 -9.61 -3.51
N TYR A 87 -4.51 -9.94 -3.37
CA TYR A 87 -5.40 -10.25 -4.47
C TYR A 87 -6.47 -9.17 -4.63
N ILE A 88 -6.95 -8.99 -5.85
CA ILE A 88 -8.05 -8.08 -6.19
C ILE A 88 -9.02 -8.78 -7.13
N SER A 89 -10.31 -8.50 -7.03
CA SER A 89 -11.28 -9.10 -7.94
C SER A 89 -11.11 -8.61 -9.37
N GLY A 90 -11.34 -9.49 -10.36
CA GLY A 90 -11.20 -9.17 -11.79
C GLY A 90 -11.94 -7.90 -12.25
N PRO A 91 -13.22 -7.69 -11.87
CA PRO A 91 -13.93 -6.44 -12.20
C PRO A 91 -13.26 -5.19 -11.60
N GLN A 92 -12.75 -5.29 -10.37
CA GLN A 92 -12.05 -4.19 -9.70
C GLN A 92 -10.67 -3.96 -10.32
N TYR A 93 -9.97 -5.03 -10.70
CA TYR A 93 -8.72 -4.96 -11.44
C TYR A 93 -8.89 -4.23 -12.78
N ALA A 94 -9.93 -4.53 -13.54
CA ALA A 94 -10.20 -3.88 -14.82
C ALA A 94 -10.34 -2.35 -14.67
N ALA A 95 -10.92 -1.90 -13.55
CA ALA A 95 -11.04 -0.49 -13.22
C ALA A 95 -9.71 0.13 -12.72
N TRP A 96 -8.88 -0.64 -12.01
CA TRP A 96 -7.74 -0.12 -11.22
C TRP A 96 -6.36 -0.52 -11.76
N LYS A 97 -6.30 -1.22 -12.90
CA LYS A 97 -5.06 -1.70 -13.56
C LYS A 97 -4.01 -0.64 -13.90
N HIS A 98 -4.34 0.65 -13.82
CA HIS A 98 -3.43 1.78 -14.07
C HIS A 98 -3.11 2.57 -12.80
N THR A 99 -3.37 1.98 -11.63
CA THR A 99 -3.28 2.63 -10.34
C THR A 99 -2.36 1.82 -9.45
N GLU A 100 -1.48 2.50 -8.72
CA GLU A 100 -0.74 1.89 -7.63
C GLU A 100 -1.62 1.88 -6.37
N LEU A 101 -1.79 0.70 -5.76
CA LEU A 101 -2.52 0.56 -4.50
C LEU A 101 -1.57 0.64 -3.32
N ILE A 102 -1.93 1.43 -2.33
CA ILE A 102 -1.15 1.58 -1.10
C ILE A 102 -2.01 1.08 0.04
N ILE A 103 -1.56 0.03 0.73
CA ILE A 103 -2.21 -0.47 1.93
C ILE A 103 -1.69 0.33 3.13
N ASP A 104 -2.62 0.99 3.82
CA ASP A 104 -2.36 1.83 4.99
C ASP A 104 -3.16 1.34 6.20
N VAL A 105 -2.91 1.92 7.36
CA VAL A 105 -3.63 1.64 8.61
C VAL A 105 -4.14 2.94 9.20
N VAL A 106 -5.41 2.95 9.61
CA VAL A 106 -6.05 4.09 10.26
C VAL A 106 -6.78 3.64 11.52
N PRO A 107 -6.98 4.53 12.52
CA PRO A 107 -7.83 4.24 13.67
C PRO A 107 -9.24 3.86 13.21
N GLY A 108 -9.81 2.83 13.82
CA GLY A 108 -11.16 2.37 13.50
C GLY A 108 -11.34 0.88 13.67
N ARG A 109 -12.58 0.44 13.49
CA ARG A 109 -12.93 -0.98 13.57
C ARG A 109 -12.68 -1.66 12.23
N GLY A 110 -11.93 -2.75 12.23
CA GLY A 110 -11.75 -3.62 11.08
C GLY A 110 -13.05 -4.27 10.58
N GLY A 111 -13.00 -4.82 9.36
CA GLY A 111 -14.11 -5.60 8.81
C GLY A 111 -14.39 -6.83 9.68
N MET A 112 -15.66 -7.24 9.81
CA MET A 112 -16.08 -8.32 10.73
C MET A 112 -15.26 -9.62 10.60
N PHE A 113 -14.82 -9.94 9.38
CA PHE A 113 -14.04 -11.15 9.05
C PHE A 113 -12.55 -10.89 8.83
N SER A 114 -12.07 -9.67 9.07
CA SER A 114 -10.68 -9.29 8.87
C SER A 114 -9.89 -9.44 10.16
N LEU A 115 -8.62 -9.87 10.07
CA LEU A 115 -7.76 -10.10 11.25
C LEU A 115 -7.42 -8.83 12.05
N ASP A 116 -7.64 -7.63 11.48
CA ASP A 116 -7.52 -6.34 12.19
C ASP A 116 -8.76 -5.99 13.05
N ASN A 117 -9.84 -6.78 12.97
CA ASN A 117 -11.01 -6.57 13.81
C ASN A 117 -10.68 -6.74 15.30
N GLY A 118 -11.14 -5.81 16.13
CA GLY A 118 -10.88 -5.81 17.58
C GLY A 118 -9.53 -5.21 18.00
N ARG A 119 -8.75 -4.65 17.08
CA ARG A 119 -7.45 -4.00 17.36
C ARG A 119 -7.49 -2.48 17.41
N GLU A 120 -8.68 -1.88 17.29
CA GLU A 120 -8.93 -0.42 17.26
C GLU A 120 -8.23 0.34 16.10
N VAL A 121 -7.59 -0.42 15.20
CA VAL A 121 -7.05 0.02 13.93
C VAL A 121 -7.59 -0.86 12.82
N ARG A 122 -7.66 -0.33 11.59
CA ARG A 122 -8.10 -1.07 10.41
C ARG A 122 -7.22 -0.79 9.21
N PHE A 123 -7.16 -1.74 8.28
CA PHE A 123 -6.54 -1.50 6.99
C PHE A 123 -7.41 -0.60 6.08
N LEU A 124 -6.72 0.22 5.29
CA LEU A 124 -7.30 1.15 4.33
C LEU A 124 -6.53 1.05 3.01
N THR A 125 -7.25 0.85 1.91
CA THR A 125 -6.64 0.92 0.57
C THR A 125 -6.70 2.36 0.10
N ARG A 126 -5.53 2.92 -0.23
CA ARG A 126 -5.38 4.20 -0.92
C ARG A 126 -4.93 3.94 -2.35
N SER A 127 -5.21 4.90 -3.22
CA SER A 127 -4.81 4.84 -4.63
C SER A 127 -4.04 6.08 -5.03
N ARG A 128 -2.90 5.93 -5.70
CA ARG A 128 -2.29 7.02 -6.48
C ARG A 128 -2.75 6.87 -7.93
N VAL A 129 -3.65 7.76 -8.35
CA VAL A 129 -4.02 7.86 -9.77
C VAL A 129 -2.83 8.50 -10.48
N CYS A 130 -2.33 7.84 -11.52
CA CYS A 130 -1.37 8.44 -12.42
C CYS A 130 -2.07 9.59 -13.16
N SER A 131 -1.96 10.82 -12.65
CA SER A 131 -2.41 12.00 -13.37
C SER A 131 -1.47 12.19 -14.56
N VAL A 132 -1.97 11.89 -15.76
CA VAL A 132 -1.32 12.40 -16.97
C VAL A 132 -1.19 13.91 -16.81
N PRO A 133 0.02 14.50 -16.84
CA PRO A 133 0.11 15.95 -16.93
C PRO A 133 -0.60 16.34 -18.22
N CYS A 134 -1.73 17.03 -18.07
CA CYS A 134 -2.33 17.77 -19.17
C CYS A 134 -1.31 18.85 -19.53
N PHE A 135 -0.44 18.55 -20.49
CA PHE A 135 0.36 19.58 -21.11
C PHE A 135 -0.62 20.53 -21.79
N PRO A 136 -0.62 21.84 -21.46
CA PRO A 136 -1.33 22.79 -22.28
C PRO A 136 -0.67 22.73 -23.66
N PHE A 137 -1.36 22.13 -24.63
CA PHE A 137 -0.97 22.18 -26.02
C PHE A 137 -1.07 23.66 -26.42
N SER A 138 0.04 24.38 -26.29
CA SER A 138 0.17 25.75 -26.78
C SER A 138 0.15 25.66 -28.31
N PHE A 139 -1.06 25.76 -28.87
CA PHE A 139 -1.26 25.82 -30.31
C PHE A 139 -0.65 27.14 -30.79
N ARG A 140 0.57 27.03 -31.31
CA ARG A 140 1.29 28.11 -31.97
C ARG A 140 0.45 28.55 -33.16
N GLY A 141 0.13 29.84 -33.20
CA GLY A 141 -0.83 30.39 -34.15
C GLY A 141 -0.47 30.24 -35.61
N GLU A 142 -1.51 30.27 -36.43
CA GLU A 142 -1.44 30.71 -37.83
C GLU A 142 -2.74 31.46 -38.13
N ALA A 143 -2.68 32.78 -38.10
CA ALA A 143 -3.71 33.61 -38.70
C ALA A 143 -3.45 33.64 -40.20
N VAL A 144 -4.39 33.10 -40.98
CA VAL A 144 -4.43 33.26 -42.44
C VAL A 144 -5.72 33.97 -42.84
N SER A 145 -5.49 35.05 -43.60
CA SER A 145 -6.39 35.90 -44.39
C SER A 145 -7.34 36.86 -43.67
#